data_AF-A0A5R8LJA0-F1
#
_entry.id   AF-A0A5R8LJA0-F1
#
_cell.length_a   1.000
_cell.length_b   1.000
_cell.length_c   1.000
_cell.angle_alpha   90.00
_cell.angle_beta   90.00
_cell.angle_gamma   90.00
#
_symmetry.space_group_name_H-M   'P 1'
#
loop_
_entity.id
_entity.type
_entity.pdbx_description
1 polymer ?
#
loop_
_entity_poly.entity_id
_entity_poly.type
_entity_poly.pdbx_seq_one_letter_code
_entity_poly.pdbx_strand_id
1 'polypeptide(L)'
;MSKHWVQDSVEVENPYRYRGYKVGELPVFDIQNDKFVYQNHGKVTKIQESSITDTETFGVVSSVTFEDGAVATIQNGPGYITSGHWEGEDDA
;
A
#
# COMPACT_ATOMS: atom_id res chain seq x y z
N MET A 1 -13.50 -22.95 -6.56
CA MET A 1 -12.37 -22.35 -5.83
C MET A 1 -12.26 -20.91 -6.24
N SER A 2 -12.76 -20.00 -5.40
CA SER A 2 -12.47 -18.58 -5.55
C SER A 2 -11.08 -18.34 -4.96
N LYS A 3 -10.18 -17.78 -5.76
CA LYS A 3 -8.91 -17.25 -5.26
C LYS A 3 -9.05 -15.74 -5.24
N HIS A 4 -8.63 -15.10 -4.17
CA HIS A 4 -8.52 -13.65 -4.13
C HIS A 4 -7.06 -13.23 -4.01
N TRP A 5 -6.73 -12.15 -4.71
CA TRP A 5 -5.40 -11.55 -4.60
C TRP A 5 -5.33 -10.78 -3.29
N VAL A 6 -4.28 -11.02 -2.52
CA VAL A 6 -3.95 -10.26 -1.32
C VAL A 6 -2.65 -9.53 -1.55
N GLN A 7 -2.67 -8.23 -1.27
CA GLN A 7 -1.49 -7.41 -1.41
C GLN A 7 -0.70 -7.42 -0.09
N ASP A 8 0.54 -7.88 -0.15
CA ASP A 8 1.45 -7.98 0.99
C ASP A 8 2.23 -6.68 1.22
N SER A 9 2.59 -6.00 0.13
CA SER A 9 3.32 -4.74 0.20
C SER A 9 2.93 -3.74 -0.89
N VAL A 10 3.14 -2.47 -0.58
CA VAL A 10 3.15 -1.38 -1.56
C VAL A 10 4.35 -0.49 -1.27
N GLU A 11 5.09 -0.18 -2.33
CA GLU A 11 6.25 0.69 -2.29
C GLU A 11 6.14 1.76 -3.36
N VAL A 12 6.69 2.94 -3.06
CA VAL A 12 6.85 4.03 -4.01
C VAL A 12 8.29 4.49 -3.95
N GLU A 13 9.07 4.16 -4.98
CA GLU A 13 10.47 4.55 -5.11
C GLU A 13 10.67 5.56 -6.24
N ASN A 14 11.13 6.76 -5.90
CA ASN A 14 11.59 7.74 -6.88
C ASN A 14 12.90 8.38 -6.40
N PRO A 15 13.67 9.07 -7.27
CA PRO A 15 15.01 9.56 -6.95
C PRO A 15 15.15 10.42 -5.69
N TYR A 16 14.06 10.95 -5.15
CA TYR A 16 14.05 11.82 -3.99
C TYR A 16 13.24 11.27 -2.81
N ARG A 17 12.49 10.17 -3.00
CA ARG A 17 11.53 9.66 -2.00
C ARG A 17 11.31 8.16 -2.18
N TYR A 18 11.50 7.44 -1.09
CA TYR A 18 11.06 6.06 -0.89
C TYR A 18 10.00 6.01 0.22
N ARG A 19 8.92 5.27 -0.03
CA ARG A 19 7.92 4.89 0.97
C ARG A 19 7.61 3.41 0.81
N GLY A 20 7.80 2.62 1.84
CA GLY A 20 7.50 1.18 1.86
C GLY A 20 6.49 0.84 2.94
N TYR A 21 5.48 0.07 2.57
CA TYR A 21 4.45 -0.45 3.47
C TYR A 21 4.33 -1.95 3.26
N LYS A 22 4.41 -2.72 4.35
CA LYS A 22 4.30 -4.18 4.31
C LYS A 22 3.53 -4.69 5.51
N VAL A 23 2.57 -5.58 5.27
CA VAL A 23 1.71 -6.13 6.32
C VAL A 23 2.56 -6.78 7.42
N GLY A 24 2.28 -6.42 8.68
CA GLY A 24 2.99 -6.88 9.86
C GLY A 24 4.24 -6.07 10.24
N GLU A 25 4.64 -5.10 9.42
CA GLU A 25 5.85 -4.28 9.65
C GLU A 25 5.51 -2.79 9.84
N LEU A 26 6.44 -2.05 10.46
CA LEU A 26 6.38 -0.59 10.50
C LEU A 26 6.70 -0.03 9.11
N PRO A 27 6.07 1.08 8.69
CA PRO A 27 6.38 1.68 7.40
C PRO A 27 7.80 2.25 7.39
N VAL A 28 8.44 2.18 6.21
CA VAL A 28 9.80 2.65 5.98
C VAL A 28 9.75 3.87 5.08
N PHE A 29 10.48 4.92 5.44
CA PHE A 29 10.55 6.16 4.68
C PHE A 29 12.00 6.58 4.50
N ASP A 30 12.37 6.92 3.27
CA ASP A 30 13.59 7.66 2.97
C ASP A 30 13.21 8.82 2.05
N ILE A 31 12.95 9.99 2.64
CA ILE A 31 12.37 11.14 1.94
C ILE A 31 13.28 12.34 2.11
N GLN A 32 13.85 12.80 1.00
CA GLN A 32 14.67 14.00 0.95
C GLN A 32 13.78 15.26 0.92
N ASN A 33 13.03 15.49 2.00
CA ASN A 33 12.18 16.66 2.19
C ASN A 33 12.11 17.00 3.67
N ASP A 34 12.64 18.17 4.05
CA ASP A 34 12.68 18.65 5.44
C ASP A 34 11.28 18.86 6.05
N LYS A 35 10.25 19.00 5.21
CA LYS A 35 8.86 19.19 5.62
C LYS A 35 8.10 17.87 5.76
N PHE A 36 8.73 16.73 5.51
CA PHE A 36 8.06 15.45 5.71
C PHE A 36 7.86 15.18 7.20
N VAL A 37 6.60 15.18 7.63
CA VAL A 37 6.21 14.80 8.98
C VAL A 37 5.40 13.52 8.88
N TYR A 38 5.87 12.48 9.56
CA TYR A 38 5.14 11.22 9.71
C TYR A 38 4.61 11.11 11.13
N GLN A 39 3.31 10.87 11.25
CA GLN A 39 2.70 10.46 12.51
C GLN A 39 2.80 8.94 12.61
N ASN A 40 3.36 8.43 13.70
CA ASN A 40 3.48 7.00 13.90
C ASN A 40 2.10 6.38 14.20
N HIS A 41 1.60 5.62 13.23
CA HIS A 41 0.32 4.89 13.29
C HIS A 41 0.49 3.41 13.68
N GLY A 42 1.72 2.98 13.96
CA GLY A 42 2.06 1.59 14.22
C GLY A 42 2.28 0.80 12.93
N LYS A 43 2.16 -0.52 13.04
CA LYS A 43 2.39 -1.45 11.92
C LYS A 43 1.25 -1.40 10.92
N VAL A 44 1.54 -1.83 9.71
CA VAL A 44 0.53 -2.06 8.68
C VAL A 44 -0.24 -3.35 9.01
N THR A 45 -1.55 -3.28 9.07
CA THR A 45 -2.44 -4.42 9.36
C THR A 45 -3.07 -5.00 8.09
N LYS A 46 -3.29 -4.18 7.07
CA LYS A 46 -3.94 -4.59 5.82
C LYS A 46 -3.56 -3.68 4.67
N ILE A 47 -3.38 -4.25 3.49
CA ILE A 47 -3.26 -3.49 2.24
C ILE A 47 -4.32 -4.03 1.27
N GLN A 48 -5.10 -3.12 0.68
CA GLN A 48 -6.12 -3.47 -0.29
C GLN A 48 -5.92 -2.68 -1.57
N GLU A 49 -5.78 -3.39 -2.68
CA GLU A 49 -5.80 -2.79 -4.00
C GLU A 49 -7.24 -2.49 -4.43
N SER A 50 -7.46 -1.36 -5.09
CA SER A 50 -8.74 -1.00 -5.68
C SER A 50 -8.51 -0.23 -6.97
N SER A 51 -9.26 -0.58 -8.01
CA SER A 51 -9.24 0.13 -9.27
C SER A 51 -10.07 1.40 -9.18
N ILE A 52 -9.51 2.52 -9.64
CA ILE A 52 -10.26 3.75 -9.86
C ILE A 52 -10.49 3.88 -11.36
N THR A 53 -11.76 3.78 -11.74
CA THR A 53 -12.24 4.11 -13.09
C THR A 53 -13.09 5.35 -12.97
N ASP A 54 -12.46 6.52 -13.10
CA ASP A 54 -13.18 7.75 -13.40
C ASP A 54 -13.00 8.08 -14.89
N THR A 55 -13.97 8.77 -15.48
CA THR A 55 -14.07 9.12 -16.90
C THR A 55 -12.81 9.74 -17.51
N GLU A 56 -11.91 10.30 -16.67
CA GLU A 56 -10.65 10.93 -17.09
C GLU A 56 -9.39 10.24 -16.54
N THR A 57 -9.49 9.36 -15.54
CA THR A 57 -8.33 8.75 -14.88
C THR A 57 -8.53 7.26 -14.65
N PHE A 58 -7.72 6.44 -15.31
CA PHE A 58 -7.61 5.01 -15.06
C PHE A 58 -6.42 4.75 -14.14
N GLY A 59 -6.65 4.22 -12.95
CA GLY A 59 -5.59 4.02 -11.96
C GLY A 59 -5.87 2.88 -10.99
N VAL A 60 -4.83 2.53 -10.25
CA VAL A 60 -4.85 1.55 -9.17
C VAL A 60 -4.47 2.28 -7.88
N VAL A 61 -5.19 2.04 -6.80
CA VAL A 61 -4.90 2.61 -5.49
C VAL A 61 -4.76 1.50 -4.47
N SER A 62 -3.69 1.53 -3.68
CA SER A 62 -3.55 0.73 -2.48
C SER A 62 -3.99 1.52 -1.26
N SER A 63 -4.96 0.99 -0.52
CA SER A 63 -5.35 1.46 0.80
C SER A 63 -4.57 0.68 1.86
N VAL A 64 -3.73 1.38 2.63
CA VAL A 64 -2.89 0.85 3.71
C VAL A 64 -3.56 1.17 5.05
N THR A 65 -3.98 0.15 5.78
CA THR A 65 -4.58 0.28 7.12
C THR A 65 -3.51 0.02 8.18
N PHE A 66 -3.48 0.82 9.24
CA PHE A 66 -2.54 0.72 10.35
C PHE A 66 -3.18 0.13 11.62
N GLU A 67 -2.36 -0.17 12.63
CA GLU A 67 -2.80 -0.71 13.92
C GLU A 67 -3.74 0.24 14.68
N ASP A 68 -3.57 1.55 14.56
CA ASP A 68 -4.44 2.55 15.18
C ASP A 68 -5.74 2.82 14.39
N GLY A 69 -5.94 2.13 13.27
CA GLY A 69 -7.09 2.29 12.39
C GLY A 69 -6.96 3.42 11.37
N ALA A 70 -5.84 4.16 11.34
CA ALA A 70 -5.57 5.12 10.28
C ALA A 70 -5.48 4.41 8.92
N VAL A 71 -5.81 5.15 7.85
CA VAL A 71 -5.73 4.66 6.47
C VAL A 71 -4.94 5.64 5.62
N ALA A 72 -3.89 5.16 4.96
CA ALA A 72 -3.17 5.90 3.93
C ALA A 72 -3.52 5.35 2.55
N THR A 73 -3.69 6.23 1.57
CA THR A 73 -3.95 5.85 0.17
C THR A 73 -2.72 6.12 -0.68
N ILE A 74 -2.32 5.13 -1.47
CA ILE A 74 -1.18 5.19 -2.38
C ILE A 74 -1.70 4.98 -3.79
N GLN A 75 -1.66 6.03 -4.61
CA GLN A 75 -2.03 5.95 -6.01
C GLN A 75 -0.86 5.46 -6.85
N ASN A 76 -1.16 4.60 -7.82
CA ASN A 76 -0.18 4.11 -8.78
C ASN A 76 0.42 5.25 -9.59
N GLY A 77 1.72 5.14 -9.87
CA GLY A 77 2.50 6.14 -10.58
C GLY A 77 3.93 5.67 -10.80
N PRO A 78 4.83 6.55 -11.26
CA PRO A 78 6.24 6.21 -11.43
C PRO A 78 6.84 5.72 -10.11
N GLY A 79 7.50 4.55 -10.14
CA GLY A 79 8.11 3.97 -8.95
C GLY A 79 7.17 3.15 -8.07
N TYR A 80 5.91 2.96 -8.48
CA TYR A 80 4.94 2.13 -7.77
C TYR A 80 5.24 0.65 -7.96
N ILE A 81 5.52 -0.04 -6.86
CA ILE A 81 5.89 -1.45 -6.81
C ILE A 81 4.96 -2.13 -5.81
N THR A 82 4.36 -3.26 -6.19
CA THR A 82 3.49 -4.04 -5.32
C THR A 82 3.94 -5.49 -5.30
N SER A 83 3.71 -6.13 -4.16
CA SER A 83 3.84 -7.58 -4.04
C SER A 83 2.60 -8.15 -3.34
N GLY A 84 2.32 -9.41 -3.63
CA GLY A 84 1.12 -10.08 -3.12
C GLY A 84 1.14 -11.56 -3.44
N HIS A 85 0.12 -12.25 -2.95
CA HIS A 85 -0.12 -13.65 -3.20
C HIS A 85 -1.60 -13.93 -3.46
N TRP A 86 -1.88 -15.07 -4.07
CA TRP A 86 -3.25 -15.57 -4.21
C TRP A 86 -3.58 -16.45 -3.01
N GLU A 87 -4.51 -16.01 -2.17
CA GLU A 87 -5.12 -16.86 -1.16
C GLU A 87 -6.29 -17.62 -1.80
N GLY A 88 -6.41 -18.90 -1.47
CA GLY A 88 -7.60 -19.70 -1.77
C GLY A 88 -8.47 -19.77 -0.53
N GLU A 89 -9.79 -19.67 -0.69
CA GLU A 89 -10.70 -20.13 0.36
C GLU A 89 -10.64 -21.67 0.41
N ASP A 90 -9.98 -22.22 1.42
CA ASP A 90 -10.15 -23.61 1.82
C ASP A 90 -11.57 -23.75 2.39
N ASP A 91 -12.46 -24.39 1.63
CA ASP A 91 -13.80 -24.79 2.05
C ASP A 91 -13.63 -25.79 3.22
N ALA A 92 -13.88 -25.31 4.45
CA ALA A 92 -13.78 -26.10 5.69
C ALA A 92 -15.10 -26.82 6.00
#